data_AF-A0A3B9H8J4-F1
#
_entry.id   AF-A0A3B9H8J4-F1
#
_cell.length_a   1.000
_cell.length_b   1.000
_cell.length_c   1.000
_cell.angle_alpha   90.00
_cell.angle_beta   90.00
_cell.angle_gamma   90.00
#
_symmetry.space_group_name_H-M   'P 1'
#
loop_
_entity.id
_entity.type
_entity.pdbx_description
1 polymer ?
#
loop_
_entity_poly.entity_id
_entity_poly.type
_entity_poly.pdbx_seq_one_letter_code
_entity_poly.pdbx_strand_id
1 'polypeptide(L)'
;MKRLLPVFMILVACGSNEQEVIKENKAEEITVQQQNHSNDDVRMEFADGSPKLVGKMVNGQRSGIWTSYHSNGNKASENEYINGLLNGKTVSYYVDGTIRYIGYYTNNEKDGVWQFFNSDGTEAQTENFSE
;
A
#
# COMPACT_ATOMS: atom_id res chain seq x y z
N MET A 1 -45.16 69.91 -11.73
CA MET A 1 -44.51 71.16 -11.28
C MET A 1 -44.41 71.16 -9.75
N LYS A 2 -43.21 71.41 -9.19
CA LYS A 2 -42.86 71.82 -7.79
C LYS A 2 -43.37 70.91 -6.64
N ARG A 3 -42.53 70.04 -6.06
CA ARG A 3 -41.61 70.24 -4.91
C ARG A 3 -42.29 70.63 -3.59
N LEU A 4 -42.30 69.73 -2.59
CA LEU A 4 -41.79 69.96 -1.22
C LEU A 4 -41.75 68.65 -0.39
N LEU A 5 -40.57 68.34 0.15
CA LEU A 5 -40.25 67.44 1.28
C LEU A 5 -39.96 68.36 2.52
N PRO A 6 -39.62 67.93 3.76
CA PRO A 6 -39.45 66.60 4.38
C PRO A 6 -39.87 66.52 5.89
N VAL A 7 -39.41 65.49 6.63
CA VAL A 7 -39.04 65.48 8.10
C VAL A 7 -40.22 65.36 9.08
N PHE A 8 -40.29 64.50 10.12
CA PHE A 8 -39.42 63.53 10.79
C PHE A 8 -40.35 62.74 11.75
N MET A 9 -40.11 61.45 11.99
CA MET A 9 -39.87 60.97 13.37
C MET A 9 -39.27 59.57 13.31
N ILE A 10 -37.96 59.51 13.54
CA ILE A 10 -37.18 58.28 13.70
C ILE A 10 -37.29 57.86 15.16
N LEU A 11 -37.74 56.63 15.44
CA LEU A 11 -37.35 55.86 16.64
C LEU A 11 -37.21 54.37 16.28
N VAL A 12 -36.00 54.06 15.82
CA VAL A 12 -35.13 52.92 16.15
C VAL A 12 -35.80 51.65 16.70
N ALA A 13 -35.69 50.57 15.93
CA ALA A 13 -35.02 49.36 16.42
C ALA A 13 -34.26 48.68 15.26
N CYS A 14 -32.93 48.73 15.36
CA CYS A 14 -31.95 47.95 14.59
C CYS A 14 -32.25 46.43 14.68
N GLY A 15 -31.86 45.58 13.74
CA GLY A 15 -30.79 45.73 12.77
C GLY A 15 -31.01 44.94 11.48
N SER A 16 -30.62 45.61 10.40
CA SER A 16 -29.99 45.13 9.17
C SER A 16 -30.18 43.67 8.78
N ASN A 17 -31.16 43.45 7.90
CA ASN A 17 -30.98 42.59 6.75
C ASN A 17 -29.93 43.22 5.82
N GLU A 18 -28.72 42.69 5.84
CA GLU A 18 -27.74 42.87 4.76
C GLU A 18 -27.55 41.51 4.09
N GLN A 19 -28.12 41.36 2.90
CA GLN A 19 -27.70 40.32 1.97
C GLN A 19 -26.34 40.71 1.43
N GLU A 20 -25.28 40.10 1.94
CA GLU A 20 -23.96 40.19 1.33
C GLU A 20 -23.83 39.09 0.27
N VAL A 21 -23.61 39.55 -0.95
CA VAL A 21 -23.40 38.77 -2.18
C VAL A 21 -22.14 37.91 -2.00
N ILE A 22 -22.32 36.61 -1.81
CA ILE A 22 -21.21 35.65 -1.83
C ILE A 22 -20.66 35.60 -3.25
N LYS A 23 -19.51 36.23 -3.47
CA LYS A 23 -18.71 36.07 -4.68
C LYS A 23 -18.16 34.65 -4.70
N GLU A 24 -18.51 33.91 -5.74
CA GLU A 24 -18.00 32.59 -6.05
C GLU A 24 -16.47 32.62 -6.16
N ASN A 25 -15.79 31.92 -5.25
CA ASN A 25 -14.45 31.42 -5.49
C ASN A 25 -14.57 29.92 -5.77
N LYS A 26 -14.56 29.61 -7.06
CA LYS A 26 -14.53 28.26 -7.61
C LYS A 26 -13.14 27.68 -7.37
N ALA A 27 -12.90 27.12 -6.20
CA ALA A 27 -11.86 26.13 -6.00
C ALA A 27 -12.56 24.77 -6.01
N GLU A 28 -12.27 23.97 -7.02
CA GLU A 28 -12.67 22.56 -7.05
C GLU A 28 -12.08 21.89 -5.81
N GLU A 29 -12.88 21.74 -4.76
CA GLU A 29 -12.61 20.75 -3.72
C GLU A 29 -12.79 19.38 -4.37
N ILE A 30 -11.68 18.89 -4.94
CA ILE A 30 -11.56 17.51 -5.35
C ILE A 30 -11.81 16.68 -4.10
N THR A 31 -12.94 16.00 -4.14
CA THR A 31 -13.40 15.04 -3.16
C THR A 31 -12.29 14.03 -2.91
N VAL A 32 -11.58 14.14 -1.79
CA VAL A 32 -10.82 13.00 -1.27
C VAL A 32 -11.87 12.02 -0.76
N GLN A 33 -12.40 11.21 -1.67
CA GLN A 33 -12.93 9.91 -1.29
C GLN A 33 -11.75 9.22 -0.63
N GLN A 34 -11.67 9.25 0.70
CA GLN A 34 -10.76 8.39 1.44
C GLN A 34 -11.22 6.97 1.15
N GLN A 35 -10.73 6.40 0.05
CA GLN A 35 -10.78 4.97 -0.16
C GLN A 35 -10.01 4.39 1.01
N ASN A 36 -10.76 3.72 1.90
CA ASN A 36 -10.22 2.74 2.81
C ASN A 36 -9.51 1.67 1.97
N HIS A 37 -8.27 1.95 1.57
CA HIS A 37 -7.36 1.08 0.86
C HIS A 37 -6.88 -0.01 1.84
N SER A 38 -7.82 -0.88 2.20
CA SER A 38 -7.58 -2.01 3.09
C SER A 38 -6.79 -3.13 2.40
N ASN A 39 -6.53 -3.02 1.10
CA ASN A 39 -5.99 -4.07 0.25
C ASN A 39 -5.37 -3.46 -1.02
N ASP A 40 -4.08 -3.13 -1.00
CA ASP A 40 -3.36 -2.57 -2.15
C ASP A 40 -2.50 -3.64 -2.81
N ASP A 41 -2.78 -3.95 -4.07
CA ASP A 41 -1.89 -4.80 -4.87
C ASP A 41 -0.63 -4.00 -5.23
N VAL A 42 0.53 -4.54 -4.88
CA VAL A 42 1.84 -3.94 -5.12
C VAL A 42 2.51 -4.62 -6.30
N ARG A 43 3.02 -3.81 -7.24
CA ARG A 43 3.87 -4.25 -8.35
C ARG A 43 5.02 -3.27 -8.52
N MET A 44 6.25 -3.77 -8.41
CA MET A 44 7.47 -3.05 -8.78
C MET A 44 8.06 -3.70 -10.03
N GLU A 45 8.70 -2.89 -10.87
CA GLU A 45 9.20 -3.32 -12.17
C GLU A 45 10.70 -3.04 -12.30
N PHE A 46 11.36 -3.79 -13.18
CA PHE A 46 12.69 -3.48 -13.71
C PHE A 46 12.59 -2.38 -14.76
N ALA A 47 13.74 -1.89 -15.24
CA ALA A 47 13.80 -0.80 -16.23
C ALA A 47 13.13 -1.17 -17.57
N ASP A 48 13.03 -2.46 -17.89
CA ASP A 48 12.36 -2.98 -19.09
C ASP A 48 10.85 -3.22 -18.90
N GLY A 49 10.30 -2.88 -17.72
CA GLY A 49 8.90 -3.08 -17.37
C GLY A 49 8.55 -4.50 -16.88
N SER A 50 9.53 -5.42 -16.86
CA SER A 50 9.30 -6.76 -16.31
C SER A 50 9.09 -6.70 -14.78
N PRO A 51 8.29 -7.61 -14.19
CA PRO A 51 8.03 -7.56 -12.75
C PRO A 51 9.31 -7.85 -11.97
N LYS A 52 9.57 -7.01 -10.95
CA LYS A 52 10.64 -7.20 -9.96
C LYS A 52 10.09 -7.74 -8.64
N LEU A 53 8.91 -7.26 -8.23
CA LEU A 53 8.26 -7.64 -6.98
C LEU A 53 6.75 -7.51 -7.14
N VAL A 54 6.01 -8.50 -6.70
CA VAL A 54 4.55 -8.46 -6.62
C VAL A 54 4.09 -8.96 -5.26
N GLY A 55 2.97 -8.42 -4.78
CA GLY A 55 2.36 -8.86 -3.52
C GLY A 55 1.18 -7.99 -3.14
N LYS A 56 0.66 -8.20 -1.94
CA LYS A 56 -0.48 -7.46 -1.41
C LYS A 56 -0.14 -6.77 -0.10
N MET A 57 -0.63 -5.54 0.07
CA MET A 57 -0.62 -4.81 1.33
C MET A 57 -2.03 -4.79 1.93
N VAL A 58 -2.15 -5.11 3.21
CA VAL A 58 -3.40 -5.02 3.98
C VAL A 58 -3.14 -4.12 5.17
N ASN A 59 -3.94 -3.06 5.32
CA ASN A 59 -3.77 -2.05 6.38
C ASN A 59 -2.33 -1.50 6.48
N GLY A 60 -1.68 -1.27 5.34
CA GLY A 60 -0.30 -0.78 5.29
C GLY A 60 0.78 -1.81 5.62
N GLN A 61 0.45 -3.10 5.70
CA GLN A 61 1.39 -4.19 5.99
C GLN A 61 1.36 -5.28 4.91
N ARG A 62 2.50 -5.96 4.68
CA ARG A 62 2.53 -7.10 3.73
C ARG A 62 1.58 -8.21 4.18
N SER A 63 0.85 -8.77 3.23
CA SER A 63 -0.05 -9.90 3.47
C SER A 63 -0.05 -10.86 2.29
N GLY A 64 -0.18 -12.16 2.58
CA GLY A 64 -0.17 -13.23 1.59
C GLY A 64 1.21 -13.46 0.99
N ILE A 65 1.23 -14.05 -0.21
CA ILE A 65 2.47 -14.39 -0.91
C ILE A 65 3.04 -13.14 -1.59
N TRP A 66 4.32 -12.88 -1.30
CA TRP A 66 5.14 -11.91 -1.99
C TRP A 66 6.16 -12.63 -2.86
N THR A 67 6.14 -12.34 -4.15
CA THR A 67 7.02 -12.95 -5.14
C THR A 67 7.98 -11.90 -5.68
N SER A 68 9.28 -12.17 -5.60
CA SER A 68 10.30 -11.39 -6.30
C SER A 68 10.84 -12.17 -7.49
N TYR A 69 11.36 -11.45 -8.47
CA TYR A 69 11.89 -12.01 -9.71
C TYR A 69 13.32 -11.54 -9.95
N HIS A 70 14.10 -12.39 -10.60
CA HIS A 70 15.36 -12.04 -11.25
C HIS A 70 15.07 -11.26 -12.53
N SER A 71 16.06 -10.52 -13.04
CA SER A 71 15.90 -9.72 -14.26
C SER A 71 15.67 -10.55 -15.53
N ASN A 72 15.90 -11.87 -15.49
CA ASN A 72 15.56 -12.79 -16.58
C ASN A 72 14.10 -13.28 -16.52
N GLY A 73 13.31 -12.81 -15.55
CA GLY A 73 11.91 -13.19 -15.35
C GLY A 73 11.70 -14.45 -14.50
N ASN A 74 12.77 -15.17 -14.12
CA ASN A 74 12.64 -16.29 -13.19
C ASN A 74 12.33 -15.79 -11.79
N LYS A 75 11.59 -16.58 -10.99
CA LYS A 75 11.36 -16.25 -9.58
C LYS A 75 12.70 -16.20 -8.85
N ALA A 76 12.85 -15.23 -7.95
CA ALA A 76 13.98 -15.11 -7.03
C ALA A 76 13.61 -15.55 -5.62
N SER A 77 12.38 -15.25 -5.18
CA SER A 77 11.82 -15.81 -3.95
C SER A 77 10.30 -15.70 -3.90
N GLU A 78 9.70 -16.57 -3.09
CA GLU A 78 8.29 -16.54 -2.68
C GLU A 78 8.26 -16.57 -1.15
N ASN A 79 7.59 -15.61 -0.53
CA ASN A 79 7.55 -15.45 0.91
C ASN A 79 6.13 -15.19 1.39
N GLU A 80 5.67 -15.94 2.39
CA GLU A 80 4.37 -15.76 3.02
C GLU A 80 4.42 -14.74 4.15
N TYR A 81 3.52 -13.76 4.10
CA TYR A 81 3.39 -12.71 5.11
C TYR A 81 2.01 -12.72 5.77
N ILE A 82 1.98 -12.58 7.09
CA ILE A 82 0.76 -12.35 7.88
C ILE A 82 1.01 -11.11 8.74
N ASN A 83 0.18 -10.07 8.58
CA ASN A 83 0.29 -8.80 9.31
C ASN A 83 1.70 -8.19 9.27
N GLY A 84 2.32 -8.22 8.09
CA GLY A 84 3.66 -7.66 7.87
C GLY A 84 4.83 -8.53 8.32
N LEU A 85 4.58 -9.66 8.99
CA LEU A 85 5.61 -10.59 9.44
C LEU A 85 5.72 -11.77 8.48
N LEU A 86 6.93 -12.24 8.21
CA LEU A 86 7.15 -13.53 7.58
C LEU A 86 6.57 -14.61 8.49
N ASN A 87 5.55 -15.29 8.00
CA ASN A 87 4.83 -16.29 8.77
C ASN A 87 4.21 -17.29 7.80
N GLY A 88 4.82 -18.46 7.71
CA GLY A 88 4.52 -19.48 6.73
C GLY A 88 5.71 -19.79 5.82
N LYS A 89 5.40 -20.27 4.61
CA LYS A 89 6.41 -20.86 3.72
C LYS A 89 7.29 -19.79 3.07
N THR A 90 8.58 -20.10 2.95
CA THR A 90 9.52 -19.36 2.10
C THR A 90 10.23 -20.29 1.12
N VAL A 91 10.48 -19.79 -0.09
CA VAL A 91 11.32 -20.45 -1.09
C VAL A 91 12.20 -19.39 -1.74
N SER A 92 13.49 -19.69 -1.90
CA SER A 92 14.42 -18.88 -2.70
C SER A 92 14.99 -19.70 -3.84
N TYR A 93 15.29 -19.03 -4.93
CA TYR A 93 15.75 -19.65 -6.18
C TYR A 93 17.03 -19.00 -6.67
N TYR A 94 17.90 -19.81 -7.26
CA TYR A 94 18.98 -19.35 -8.12
C TYR A 94 18.43 -18.71 -9.40
N VAL A 95 19.30 -18.02 -10.14
CA VAL A 95 18.92 -17.27 -11.36
C VAL A 95 18.34 -18.16 -12.46
N ASP A 96 18.75 -19.43 -12.51
CA ASP A 96 18.26 -20.46 -13.43
C ASP A 96 16.90 -21.03 -13.02
N GLY A 97 16.38 -20.68 -11.84
CA GLY A 97 15.14 -21.19 -11.28
C GLY A 97 15.30 -22.42 -10.38
N THR A 98 16.53 -22.93 -10.21
CA THR A 98 16.82 -24.03 -9.27
C THR A 98 16.56 -23.54 -7.84
N ILE A 99 15.92 -24.36 -7.00
CA ILE A 99 15.69 -24.01 -5.59
C ILE A 99 17.04 -23.84 -4.90
N ARG A 100 17.18 -22.76 -4.13
CA ARG A 100 18.33 -22.48 -3.28
C ARG A 100 18.06 -22.86 -1.84
N TYR A 101 16.87 -22.52 -1.33
CA TYR A 101 16.39 -23.03 -0.05
C TYR A 101 14.87 -23.01 0.02
N ILE A 102 14.34 -23.84 0.92
CA ILE A 102 12.94 -23.88 1.32
C ILE A 102 12.86 -24.06 2.83
N GLY A 103 11.91 -23.39 3.46
CA GLY A 103 11.71 -23.48 4.90
C GLY A 103 10.44 -22.75 5.32
N TYR A 104 10.30 -22.59 6.63
CA TYR A 104 9.17 -21.90 7.23
C TYR A 104 9.67 -20.83 8.19
N TYR A 105 8.89 -19.76 8.28
CA TYR A 105 9.03 -18.73 9.30
C TYR A 105 7.82 -18.74 10.21
N THR A 106 8.03 -18.48 11.50
CA THR A 106 7.00 -18.12 12.46
C THR A 106 7.39 -16.77 13.06
N ASN A 107 6.58 -15.74 12.80
CA ASN A 107 6.80 -14.37 13.30
C ASN A 107 8.21 -13.79 13.01
N ASN A 108 8.69 -13.93 11.76
CA ASN A 108 10.05 -13.59 11.29
C ASN A 108 11.19 -14.47 11.80
N GLU A 109 10.93 -15.48 12.62
CA GLU A 109 11.94 -16.42 13.08
C GLU A 109 11.88 -17.72 12.29
N LYS A 110 13.04 -18.31 11.98
CA LYS A 110 13.08 -19.58 11.24
C LYS A 110 12.42 -20.67 12.09
N ASP A 111 11.57 -21.46 11.47
CA ASP A 111 10.84 -22.53 12.13
C ASP A 111 10.89 -23.82 11.29
N GLY A 112 10.96 -24.95 11.99
CA GLY A 112 11.04 -26.29 11.47
C GLY A 112 12.29 -26.58 10.64
N VAL A 113 12.10 -27.48 9.68
CA VAL A 113 13.16 -27.99 8.82
C VAL A 113 13.40 -27.04 7.65
N TRP A 114 14.66 -26.65 7.50
CA TRP A 114 15.17 -25.85 6.40
C TRP A 114 16.07 -26.70 5.51
N GLN A 115 15.76 -26.74 4.22
CA GLN A 115 16.56 -27.47 3.24
C GLN A 115 17.26 -26.48 2.33
N PHE A 116 18.55 -26.71 2.12
CA PHE A 116 19.43 -25.90 1.29
C PHE A 116 19.97 -26.76 0.16
N PHE A 117 20.05 -26.17 -1.03
CA PHE A 117 20.46 -26.88 -2.25
C PHE A 117 21.58 -26.10 -2.93
N ASN A 118 22.44 -26.83 -3.63
CA ASN A 118 23.42 -26.26 -4.54
C ASN A 118 22.76 -25.81 -5.85
N SER A 119 23.49 -25.05 -6.67
CA SER A 119 22.99 -24.59 -7.96
C SER A 119 22.73 -25.71 -8.98
N ASP A 120 23.24 -26.92 -8.75
CA ASP A 120 22.93 -28.11 -9.56
C ASP A 120 21.67 -28.87 -9.06
N GLY A 121 21.02 -28.36 -8.01
CA GLY A 121 19.83 -28.94 -7.40
C GLY A 121 20.11 -30.06 -6.39
N THR A 122 21.38 -30.41 -6.15
CA THR A 122 21.73 -31.38 -5.11
C THR A 122 21.50 -30.80 -3.72
N GLU A 123 21.05 -31.62 -2.78
CA GLU A 123 20.91 -31.20 -1.38
C GLU A 123 22.29 -30.90 -0.80
N ALA A 124 22.45 -29.68 -0.29
CA ALA A 124 23.69 -29.22 0.33
C ALA A 124 23.65 -29.45 1.84
N GLN A 125 22.52 -29.13 2.46
CA GLN A 125 22.36 -29.16 3.92
C GLN A 125 20.89 -29.16 4.30
N THR A 126 20.58 -29.80 5.43
CA THR A 126 19.33 -29.62 6.14
C THR A 126 19.62 -29.14 7.57
N GLU A 127 18.86 -28.15 8.03
CA GLU A 127 18.92 -27.58 9.39
C GLU A 127 17.54 -27.68 10.04
N ASN A 128 17.48 -27.84 11.36
CA ASN A 128 16.23 -27.83 12.11
C ASN A 128 16.25 -26.69 13.11
N PHE A 129 15.25 -25.82 13.02
CA PHE A 129 15.02 -24.69 13.91
C PHE A 129 13.75 -24.95 14.69
N SER A 130 13.86 -25.15 15.99
CA SER A 130 12.73 -25.26 16.90
C SER A 130 13.02 -24.39 18.11
N GLU A 131 12.02 -23.64 18.56
CA GLU A 131 12.06 -22.96 19.87
C GLU A 131 12.30 -23.93 21.03
#